data_AF-A0A935VFT9-F1
#
_entry.id   AF-A0A935VFT9-F1
#
_cell.length_a   1.000
_cell.length_b   1.000
_cell.length_c   1.000
_cell.angle_alpha   90.00
_cell.angle_beta   90.00
_cell.angle_gamma   90.00
#
_symmetry.space_group_name_H-M   'P 1'
#
loop_
_entity.id
_entity.type
_entity.pdbx_description
1 polymer ?
#
loop_
_entity_poly.entity_id
_entity_poly.type
_entity_poly.pdbx_seq_one_letter_code
_entity_poly.pdbx_strand_id
1 'polypeptide(L)'
;MHLQAGFLAVEPSSGNVKAWVGGVSHKYFKYDHATMRRSVGSTMKPFVYTQAMAVANILPCQEFDDIQYTISPGDPGFDLVEEWSPANATEEFTGNKYNLFTAFIF
;
A
#
# COMPACT_ATOMS: atom_id res chain seq x y z
N MET A 1 13.99 14.68 19.62
CA MET A 1 13.66 13.82 18.47
C MET A 1 13.25 14.73 17.32
N HIS A 2 13.85 14.58 16.13
CA HIS A 2 13.51 15.39 14.96
C HIS A 2 12.86 14.50 13.91
N LEU A 3 11.70 14.92 13.39
CA LEU A 3 11.07 14.25 12.25
C LEU A 3 11.98 14.38 11.03
N GLN A 4 12.15 13.28 10.31
CA GLN A 4 12.92 13.24 9.07
C GLN A 4 12.01 12.83 7.92
N ALA A 5 12.30 13.36 6.73
CA ALA A 5 11.59 13.05 5.50
C ALA A 5 12.58 12.95 4.34
N GLY A 6 12.26 12.11 3.36
CA GLY A 6 12.93 12.08 2.07
C GLY A 6 11.93 12.43 0.97
N PHE A 7 12.42 12.94 -0.16
CA PHE A 7 11.60 13.25 -1.33
C PHE A 7 12.36 12.91 -2.61
N LEU A 8 11.64 12.32 -3.56
CA LEU A 8 12.15 11.94 -4.87
C LEU A 8 11.11 12.33 -5.93
N ALA A 9 11.56 12.98 -6.99
CA ALA A 9 10.76 13.25 -8.19
C ALA A 9 11.48 12.71 -9.43
N VAL A 10 10.75 11.95 -10.25
CA VAL A 10 11.27 11.28 -11.44
C VAL A 10 10.35 11.57 -12.63
N GLU A 11 10.94 11.73 -13.81
CA GLU A 11 10.21 11.69 -15.08
C GLU A 11 9.78 10.23 -15.39
N PRO A 12 8.48 9.90 -15.41
CA PRO A 12 8.06 8.50 -15.54
C PRO A 12 8.47 7.84 -16.86
N SER A 13 8.53 8.62 -17.94
CA SER A 13 8.83 8.13 -19.28
C SER A 13 10.30 7.77 -19.49
N SER A 14 11.22 8.54 -18.88
CA SER A 14 12.67 8.37 -19.07
C SER A 14 13.42 7.86 -17.85
N GLY A 15 12.81 7.92 -16.66
CA GLY A 15 13.48 7.62 -15.39
C GLY A 15 14.41 8.74 -14.89
N ASN A 16 14.44 9.90 -15.56
CA ASN A 16 15.32 11.01 -15.14
C ASN A 16 14.90 11.57 -13.77
N VAL A 17 15.85 11.64 -12.84
CA VAL A 17 15.66 12.28 -11.53
C VAL A 17 15.57 13.79 -11.72
N LYS A 18 14.43 14.38 -11.34
CA LYS A 18 14.21 15.83 -11.35
C LYS A 18 14.54 16.48 -10.01
N ALA A 19 14.33 15.76 -8.91
CA ALA A 19 14.70 16.20 -7.57
C ALA A 19 15.01 15.01 -6.67
N TRP A 20 16.03 15.16 -5.81
CA TRP A 20 16.44 14.17 -4.82
C TRP A 20 16.76 14.86 -3.50
N VAL A 21 15.96 14.62 -2.46
CA VAL A 21 16.14 15.21 -1.12
C VAL A 21 16.21 14.07 -0.11
N GLY A 22 17.40 13.81 0.42
CA GLY A 22 17.63 12.71 1.36
C GLY A 22 17.28 13.02 2.82
N GLY A 23 17.01 14.27 3.19
CA GLY A 23 16.75 14.65 4.58
C GLY A 23 16.59 16.14 4.78
N VAL A 24 16.18 16.54 5.99
CA VAL A 24 15.87 17.95 6.33
C VAL A 24 17.13 18.82 6.38
N SER A 25 18.28 18.26 6.77
CA SER A 25 19.54 19.00 6.81
C SER A 25 20.76 18.10 6.66
N HIS A 26 21.45 18.22 5.53
CA HIS A 26 22.68 17.45 5.27
C HIS A 26 23.84 17.81 6.22
N LYS A 27 23.85 19.04 6.78
CA LYS A 27 24.89 19.48 7.73
C LYS A 27 24.88 18.65 9.01
N TYR A 28 23.68 18.35 9.52
CA TYR A 28 23.50 17.67 10.81
C TYR A 28 23.13 16.19 10.64
N PHE A 29 22.47 15.83 9.53
CA PHE A 29 21.99 14.47 9.25
C PHE A 29 22.50 14.03 7.87
N LYS A 30 23.63 13.32 7.85
CA LYS A 30 24.22 12.75 6.63
C LYS A 30 23.66 11.36 6.34
N TYR A 31 22.34 11.23 6.39
CA TYR A 31 21.63 9.98 6.16
C TYR A 31 20.55 10.20 5.10
N ASP A 32 20.53 9.35 4.08
CA ASP A 32 19.65 9.51 2.92
C ASP A 32 18.38 8.67 3.07
N HIS A 33 17.29 9.33 3.45
CA HIS A 33 15.98 8.72 3.59
C HIS A 33 15.31 8.33 2.26
N ALA A 34 15.80 8.80 1.10
CA ALA A 34 15.26 8.41 -0.20
C ALA A 34 15.68 6.98 -0.61
N THR A 35 16.82 6.49 -0.11
CA THR A 35 17.30 5.11 -0.37
C THR A 35 16.92 4.10 0.70
N MET A 36 16.30 4.53 1.80
CA MET A 36 16.06 3.69 2.96
C MET A 36 14.82 2.80 2.79
N ARG A 37 14.89 1.59 3.34
CA ARG A 37 13.75 0.67 3.40
C ARG A 37 12.75 1.07 4.49
N ARG A 38 11.49 1.24 4.11
CA ARG A 38 10.34 1.48 5.00
C ARG A 38 9.15 0.66 4.51
N SER A 39 8.23 0.33 5.41
CA SER A 39 6.92 -0.17 5.02
C SER A 39 6.18 0.91 4.24
N VAL A 40 5.68 0.55 3.05
CA VAL A 40 5.01 1.47 2.13
C VAL A 40 3.52 1.69 2.49
N GLY A 41 2.96 0.80 3.30
CA GLY A 41 1.55 0.85 3.69
C GLY A 41 0.60 0.82 2.50
N SER A 42 -0.49 1.58 2.58
CA SER A 42 -1.54 1.64 1.55
C SER A 42 -1.06 2.10 0.17
N THR A 43 0.14 2.69 0.04
CA THR A 43 0.70 3.04 -1.27
C THR A 43 1.02 1.81 -2.14
N MET A 44 1.01 0.60 -1.57
CA MET A 44 1.09 -0.66 -2.32
C MET A 44 -0.22 -1.05 -3.02
N LYS A 45 -1.38 -0.54 -2.56
CA LYS A 45 -2.71 -0.93 -3.07
C LYS A 45 -2.81 -0.90 -4.62
N PRO A 46 -2.31 0.12 -5.36
CA PRO A 46 -2.42 0.13 -6.81
C PRO A 46 -1.88 -1.14 -7.46
N PHE A 47 -0.76 -1.67 -6.98
CA PHE A 47 -0.15 -2.89 -7.54
C PHE A 47 -1.03 -4.13 -7.31
N VAL A 48 -1.61 -4.26 -6.12
CA VAL A 48 -2.52 -5.37 -5.79
C VAL A 48 -3.77 -5.32 -6.68
N TYR A 49 -4.33 -4.14 -6.91
CA TYR A 49 -5.53 -3.96 -7.73
C TYR A 49 -5.21 -4.20 -9.20
N THR A 50 -4.05 -3.77 -9.70
CA THR A 50 -3.61 -4.09 -11.06
C THR A 50 -3.39 -5.59 -11.24
N GLN A 51 -2.88 -6.30 -10.24
CA GLN A 51 -2.71 -7.75 -10.30
C GLN A 51 -4.05 -8.49 -10.31
N ALA A 52 -5.01 -8.04 -9.50
CA ALA A 52 -6.38 -8.56 -9.49
C ALA A 52 -7.02 -8.47 -10.89
N MET A 53 -6.85 -7.33 -11.56
CA MET A 53 -7.38 -7.13 -12.91
C MET A 53 -6.61 -7.92 -13.97
N ALA A 54 -5.27 -7.83 -13.97
CA ALA A 54 -4.44 -8.35 -15.05
C ALA A 54 -4.22 -9.88 -15.00
N VAL A 55 -4.18 -10.46 -13.80
CA VAL A 55 -3.84 -11.88 -13.59
C VAL A 55 -5.02 -12.68 -13.08
N ALA A 56 -5.79 -12.14 -12.14
CA ALA A 56 -6.97 -12.83 -11.61
C ALA A 56 -8.26 -12.57 -12.45
N ASN A 57 -8.17 -11.77 -13.53
CA ASN A 57 -9.29 -11.41 -14.40
C ASN A 57 -10.50 -10.80 -13.65
N ILE A 58 -10.26 -10.11 -12.54
CA ILE A 58 -11.31 -9.40 -11.81
C ILE A 58 -11.67 -8.13 -12.59
N LEU A 59 -12.95 -7.97 -12.93
CA LEU A 59 -13.42 -6.80 -13.67
C LEU A 59 -13.45 -5.56 -12.77
N PRO A 60 -13.16 -4.35 -13.28
CA PRO A 60 -13.21 -3.11 -12.49
C PRO A 60 -14.56 -2.85 -11.83
N CYS A 61 -15.65 -3.29 -12.46
CA CYS A 61 -17.02 -3.14 -11.99
C CYS A 61 -17.50 -4.31 -11.10
N GLN A 62 -16.70 -5.36 -10.93
CA GLN A 62 -17.04 -6.46 -10.03
C GLN A 62 -17.04 -5.95 -8.60
N GLU A 63 -18.10 -6.29 -7.87
CA GLU A 63 -18.32 -5.82 -6.51
C GLU A 63 -17.93 -6.87 -5.46
N PHE A 64 -17.41 -6.39 -4.34
CA PHE A 64 -17.02 -7.15 -3.16
C PHE A 64 -17.67 -6.51 -1.93
N ASP A 65 -18.01 -7.34 -0.95
CA ASP A 65 -18.61 -6.86 0.30
C ASP A 65 -17.52 -6.31 1.23
N ASP A 66 -17.73 -5.12 1.80
CA ASP A 66 -16.89 -4.54 2.85
C ASP A 66 -17.25 -5.14 4.21
N ILE A 67 -16.66 -6.30 4.49
CA ILE A 67 -16.88 -7.11 5.69
C ILE A 67 -15.55 -7.55 6.30
N GLN A 68 -15.58 -7.99 7.57
CA GLN A 68 -14.42 -8.61 8.20
C GLN A 68 -14.02 -9.87 7.43
N TYR A 69 -12.78 -9.90 6.94
CA TYR A 69 -12.15 -11.09 6.42
C TYR A 69 -11.13 -11.62 7.44
N THR A 70 -11.08 -12.92 7.64
CA THR A 70 -10.17 -13.59 8.58
C THR A 70 -9.43 -14.69 7.84
N ILE A 71 -8.09 -14.66 7.91
CA ILE A 71 -7.23 -15.74 7.42
C ILE A 71 -6.84 -16.59 8.62
N SER A 72 -7.13 -17.88 8.55
CA SER A 72 -6.89 -18.85 9.63
C SER A 72 -5.53 -19.54 9.46
N PRO A 73 -4.92 -20.05 10.55
CA PRO A 73 -3.76 -20.93 10.44
C PRO A 73 -4.08 -22.16 9.58
N GLY A 74 -3.25 -22.41 8.55
CA GLY A 74 -3.42 -23.52 7.61
C GLY A 74 -4.19 -23.18 6.33
N ASP A 75 -4.67 -21.94 6.15
CA ASP A 75 -5.24 -21.51 4.88
C ASP A 75 -4.20 -21.61 3.74
N PRO A 76 -4.54 -22.22 2.59
CA PRO A 76 -3.58 -22.44 1.50
C PRO A 76 -2.93 -21.14 1.02
N GLY A 77 -1.59 -21.12 0.98
CA GLY A 77 -0.81 -19.96 0.53
C GLY A 77 -0.50 -18.96 1.65
N PHE A 78 -0.86 -19.25 2.91
CA PHE A 78 -0.58 -18.41 4.07
C PHE A 78 0.10 -19.20 5.19
N ASP A 79 1.31 -18.78 5.58
CA ASP A 79 2.08 -19.37 6.69
C ASP A 79 1.79 -18.64 8.02
N LEU A 80 0.53 -18.65 8.46
CA LEU A 80 0.11 -18.00 9.70
C LEU A 80 0.24 -18.92 10.91
N VAL A 81 0.74 -18.36 12.02
CA VAL A 81 0.81 -19.04 13.34
C VAL A 81 -0.46 -18.78 14.17
N GLU A 82 -1.08 -17.61 13.97
CA GLU A 82 -2.32 -17.17 14.61
C GLU A 82 -3.25 -16.56 13.56
N GLU A 83 -4.55 -16.50 13.86
CA GLU A 83 -5.52 -15.89 12.94
C GLU A 83 -5.21 -14.41 12.68
N TRP A 84 -5.41 -13.96 11.44
CA TRP A 84 -5.25 -12.56 11.06
C TRP A 84 -6.55 -12.01 10.50
N SER A 85 -7.13 -11.06 11.23
CA SER A 85 -8.39 -10.38 10.92
C SER A 85 -8.13 -8.87 10.79
N PRO A 86 -7.67 -8.36 9.62
CA PRO A 86 -7.40 -6.94 9.45
C PRO A 86 -8.69 -6.12 9.51
N ALA A 87 -8.61 -4.94 10.13
CA ALA A 87 -9.67 -3.95 10.11
C ALA A 87 -9.37 -2.83 9.10
N ASN A 88 -10.43 -2.16 8.63
CA ASN A 88 -10.30 -0.88 7.94
C ASN A 88 -9.64 0.15 8.86
N ALA A 89 -9.08 1.22 8.29
CA ALA A 89 -8.44 2.29 9.08
C ALA A 89 -9.42 2.99 10.04
N THR A 90 -10.73 2.90 9.78
CA THR A 90 -11.82 3.40 10.63
C THR A 90 -12.27 2.39 11.70
N GLU A 91 -11.77 1.16 11.68
CA GLU A 91 -12.24 0.03 12.49
C GLU A 91 -13.71 -0.38 12.24
N GLU A 92 -14.32 0.15 11.18
CA GLU A 92 -15.72 -0.12 10.81
C GLU A 92 -15.79 -0.88 9.47
N PHE A 93 -16.81 -1.74 9.36
CA PHE A 93 -17.18 -2.42 8.13
C PHE A 93 -18.57 -1.94 7.71
N THR A 94 -18.66 -1.34 6.53
CA THR A 94 -19.91 -0.73 6.06
C THR A 94 -20.95 -1.76 5.63
N GLY A 95 -20.53 -2.99 5.29
CA GLY A 95 -21.40 -4.01 4.70
C GLY A 95 -21.89 -3.68 3.30
N ASN A 96 -21.44 -2.55 2.72
CA ASN A 96 -21.77 -2.16 1.37
C ASN A 96 -20.98 -2.98 0.35
N LYS A 97 -21.50 -3.01 -0.87
CA LYS A 97 -20.78 -3.50 -2.04
C LYS A 97 -19.91 -2.40 -2.62
N TYR A 98 -18.62 -2.69 -2.78
CA TYR A 98 -17.68 -1.83 -3.47
C TYR A 98 -17.07 -2.52 -4.67
N ASN A 99 -16.96 -1.79 -5.76
CA ASN A 99 -16.11 -2.19 -6.87
C ASN A 99 -14.65 -1.79 -6.60
N LEU A 100 -13.74 -2.23 -7.47
CA LEU A 100 -12.30 -1.98 -7.28
C LEU A 100 -11.94 -0.48 -7.26
N PHE A 101 -12.70 0.39 -7.93
CA PHE A 101 -12.44 1.82 -7.91
C PHE A 101 -12.86 2.45 -6.57
N THR A 102 -14.07 2.15 -6.11
CA THR A 102 -14.58 2.66 -4.83
C THR A 102 -13.76 2.15 -3.65
N ALA A 103 -13.38 0.86 -3.66
CA ALA A 103 -12.56 0.28 -2.60
C ALA A 103 -11.12 0.82 -2.58
N PHE A 104 -10.63 1.44 -3.66
CA PHE A 104 -9.28 2.02 -3.70
C PHE A 104 -9.23 3.43 -3.10
N ILE A 105 -10.31 4.20 -3.24
CA ILE A 105 -10.38 5.60 -2.80
C ILE A 105 -10.61 5.72 -1.28
N PHE A 106 -11.24 4.72 -0.67
CA PHE A 106 -11.55 4.67 0.76
C PHE A 106 -10.67 3.63 1.49
#